data_AF-B7P5Q1-F1
#
_entry.id   AF-B7P5Q1-F1
#
_cell.length_a   1.000
_cell.length_b   1.000
_cell.length_c   1.000
_cell.angle_alpha   90.00
_cell.angle_beta   90.00
_cell.angle_gamma   90.00
#
_symmetry.space_group_name_H-M   'P 1'
#
loop_
_entity.id
_entity.type
_entity.pdbx_description
1 polymer ?
#
loop_
_entity_poly.entity_id
_entity_poly.type
_entity_poly.pdbx_seq_one_letter_code
_entity_poly.pdbx_strand_id
1 'polypeptide(L)'
;MQVSPQSYSFGYNSADEFGTRIQRQETSDVNNVRTGSYGYADANGIFRHVQYIADAAGFRASVDTNEPGTAGGQTAGVLYNAAPVPAAPTPARAPVVAAAAPYKVPFAIAPAAVTGVLPAPYPTYAKPAAAAAPLYAAPPKYAAPAAVGYAPKYL
;
A
#
# COMPACT_ATOMS: atom_id res chain seq x y z
N MET A 1 5.07 20.25 -31.34
CA MET A 1 5.90 19.03 -31.44
C MET A 1 5.54 18.14 -30.27
N GLN A 2 5.05 16.93 -30.53
CA GLN A 2 4.81 15.93 -29.48
C GLN A 2 6.15 15.26 -29.17
N VAL A 3 6.58 15.29 -27.91
CA VAL A 3 7.80 14.61 -27.48
C VAL A 3 7.52 13.11 -27.48
N SER A 4 8.31 12.33 -28.21
CA SER A 4 8.20 10.87 -28.17
C SER A 4 8.55 10.35 -26.77
N PRO A 5 7.79 9.38 -26.24
CA PRO A 5 8.08 8.76 -24.95
C PRO A 5 9.51 8.19 -24.95
N GLN A 6 10.29 8.51 -23.91
CA GLN A 6 11.58 7.85 -23.69
C GLN A 6 11.36 6.57 -22.89
N SER A 7 11.97 5.47 -23.36
CA SER A 7 12.02 4.24 -22.59
C SER A 7 12.79 4.45 -21.28
N TYR A 8 12.34 3.78 -20.22
CA TYR A 8 13.05 3.74 -18.95
C TYR A 8 12.89 2.38 -18.29
N SER A 9 13.78 2.09 -17.33
CA SER A 9 13.59 0.99 -16.39
C SER A 9 14.12 1.41 -15.03
N PHE A 10 13.39 1.08 -13.98
CA PHE A 10 13.83 1.27 -12.62
C PHE A 10 13.34 0.14 -11.72
N GLY A 11 14.00 0.00 -10.58
CA GLY A 11 13.51 -0.86 -9.52
C GLY A 11 14.28 -0.65 -8.23
N TYR A 12 13.65 -1.05 -7.14
CA TYR A 12 14.26 -1.08 -5.81
C TYR A 12 13.72 -2.26 -5.01
N ASN A 13 14.52 -2.68 -4.04
CA ASN A 13 14.18 -3.69 -3.04
C ASN A 13 14.81 -3.24 -1.74
N SER A 14 13.99 -3.05 -0.72
CA SER A 14 14.42 -2.58 0.60
C SER A 14 13.83 -3.48 1.67
N ALA A 15 14.58 -3.68 2.75
CA ALA A 15 14.10 -4.29 3.97
C ALA A 15 14.40 -3.34 5.14
N ASP A 16 13.46 -3.21 6.08
CA ASP A 16 13.68 -2.52 7.35
C ASP A 16 14.15 -3.48 8.44
N GLU A 17 14.52 -2.94 9.60
CA GLU A 17 14.96 -3.71 10.76
C GLU A 17 13.83 -4.49 11.44
N PHE A 18 12.58 -4.25 11.05
CA PHE A 18 11.37 -4.88 11.59
C PHE A 18 10.88 -6.05 10.73
N GLY A 19 11.60 -6.39 9.66
CA GLY A 19 11.30 -7.52 8.77
C GLY A 19 10.33 -7.18 7.64
N THR A 20 9.94 -5.91 7.48
CA THR A 20 9.17 -5.47 6.32
C THR A 20 10.06 -5.41 5.11
N ARG A 21 9.61 -5.99 3.99
CA ARG A 21 10.28 -5.94 2.69
C ARG A 21 9.37 -5.22 1.71
N ILE A 22 9.91 -4.27 0.96
CA ILE A 22 9.20 -3.54 -0.09
C ILE A 22 10.00 -3.65 -1.37
N GLN A 23 9.32 -3.91 -2.47
CA GLN A 23 9.94 -4.03 -3.78
C GLN A 23 9.08 -3.38 -4.86
N ARG A 24 9.73 -2.79 -5.85
CA ARG A 24 9.10 -2.30 -7.07
C ARG A 24 10.05 -2.44 -8.24
N GLN A 25 9.51 -2.76 -9.40
CA GLN A 25 10.19 -2.65 -10.68
C GLN A 25 9.20 -2.18 -11.74
N GLU A 26 9.66 -1.41 -12.69
CA GLU A 26 8.85 -0.89 -13.79
C GLU A 26 9.73 -0.62 -15.02
N THR A 27 9.18 -0.89 -16.19
CA THR A 27 9.79 -0.58 -17.48
C THR A 27 8.76 0.12 -18.35
N SER A 28 9.19 1.15 -19.08
CA SER A 28 8.42 1.77 -20.17
C SER A 28 9.13 1.54 -21.49
N ASP A 29 8.36 1.22 -22.53
CA ASP A 29 8.87 1.17 -23.90
C ASP A 29 8.66 2.50 -24.65
N VAL A 30 9.10 2.52 -25.91
CA VAL A 30 8.99 3.69 -26.83
C VAL A 30 7.53 4.02 -27.18
N ASN A 31 6.61 3.08 -26.99
CA ASN A 31 5.17 3.26 -27.22
C ASN A 31 4.45 3.74 -25.95
N ASN A 32 5.20 4.09 -24.89
CA ASN A 32 4.66 4.45 -23.58
C ASN A 32 3.86 3.32 -22.91
N VAL A 33 4.11 2.07 -23.29
CA VAL A 33 3.60 0.89 -22.59
C VAL A 33 4.44 0.68 -21.35
N ARG A 34 3.79 0.63 -20.19
CA ARG A 34 4.44 0.44 -18.89
C ARG A 34 4.05 -0.90 -18.31
N THR A 35 5.03 -1.70 -17.94
CA THR A 35 4.83 -2.96 -17.23
C THR A 35 5.66 -2.96 -15.98
N GLY A 36 5.16 -3.61 -14.93
CA GLY A 36 5.92 -3.69 -13.70
C GLY A 36 5.24 -4.50 -12.63
N SER A 37 5.89 -4.51 -11.48
CA SER A 37 5.35 -5.09 -10.27
C SER A 37 5.75 -4.28 -9.06
N TYR A 38 4.89 -4.24 -8.06
CA TYR A 38 5.23 -3.73 -6.73
C TYR A 38 4.65 -4.64 -5.67
N GLY A 39 5.21 -4.59 -4.48
CA GLY A 39 4.66 -5.36 -3.37
C GLY A 39 5.39 -5.12 -2.08
N TYR A 40 4.80 -5.64 -1.02
CA TYR A 40 5.42 -5.71 0.28
C TYR A 40 5.11 -7.05 0.96
N ALA A 41 5.94 -7.41 1.93
CA ALA A 41 5.66 -8.45 2.90
C ALA A 41 6.14 -7.98 4.27
N ASP A 42 5.37 -8.21 5.32
CA ASP A 42 5.76 -7.89 6.70
C ASP A 42 6.26 -9.13 7.47
N ALA A 43 6.75 -8.91 8.69
CA ALA A 43 7.24 -9.99 9.55
C ALA A 43 6.15 -10.97 10.02
N ASN A 44 4.87 -10.60 9.92
CA ASN A 44 3.74 -11.46 10.23
C ASN A 44 3.31 -12.32 9.03
N GLY A 45 4.00 -12.19 7.89
CA GLY A 45 3.67 -12.88 6.66
C GLY A 45 2.49 -12.26 5.91
N ILE A 46 2.05 -11.05 6.28
CA ILE A 46 1.06 -10.30 5.49
C ILE A 46 1.76 -9.74 4.25
N PHE A 47 1.18 -9.95 3.09
CA PHE A 47 1.76 -9.50 1.83
C PHE A 47 0.72 -8.99 0.85
N ARG A 48 1.22 -8.15 -0.05
CA ARG A 48 0.58 -7.84 -1.33
C ARG A 48 1.64 -7.89 -2.41
N HIS A 49 1.34 -8.57 -3.50
CA HIS A 49 2.11 -8.51 -4.74
C HIS A 49 1.19 -8.09 -5.88
N VAL A 50 1.59 -7.08 -6.64
CA VAL A 50 0.82 -6.55 -7.75
C VAL A 50 1.67 -6.62 -9.00
N GLN A 51 1.14 -7.20 -10.06
CA GLN A 51 1.70 -7.18 -11.41
C GLN A 51 0.76 -6.36 -12.30
N TYR A 52 1.29 -5.45 -13.11
CA TYR A 52 0.45 -4.54 -13.89
C TYR A 52 1.00 -4.24 -15.27
N ILE A 53 0.10 -3.80 -16.14
CA ILE A 53 0.35 -3.23 -17.45
C ILE A 53 -0.52 -1.99 -17.67
N ALA A 54 0.08 -0.94 -18.22
CA ALA A 54 -0.61 0.24 -18.72
C ALA A 54 -0.25 0.41 -20.20
N ASP A 55 -1.25 0.28 -21.08
CA ASP A 55 -1.13 0.41 -22.53
C ASP A 55 -2.40 1.06 -23.12
N ALA A 56 -2.58 0.96 -24.44
CA ALA A 56 -3.74 1.49 -25.15
C ALA A 56 -5.09 0.90 -24.68
N ALA A 57 -5.11 -0.30 -24.08
CA ALA A 57 -6.31 -0.90 -23.51
C ALA A 57 -6.59 -0.45 -22.06
N GLY A 58 -5.85 0.54 -21.54
CA GLY A 58 -5.98 1.07 -20.19
C GLY A 58 -5.00 0.47 -19.18
N PHE A 59 -5.31 0.58 -17.89
CA PHE A 59 -4.56 -0.05 -16.80
C PHE A 59 -5.21 -1.37 -16.41
N ARG A 60 -4.39 -2.42 -16.27
CA ARG A 60 -4.82 -3.74 -15.80
C ARG A 60 -3.80 -4.30 -14.82
N ALA A 61 -4.28 -5.05 -13.82
CA ALA A 61 -3.40 -5.65 -12.83
C ALA A 61 -3.91 -6.99 -12.28
N SER A 62 -2.99 -7.77 -11.73
CA SER A 62 -3.28 -8.92 -10.87
C SER A 62 -2.68 -8.67 -9.49
N VAL A 63 -3.45 -8.93 -8.45
CA VAL A 63 -3.11 -8.72 -7.05
C VAL A 63 -3.17 -10.07 -6.34
N ASP A 64 -2.02 -10.55 -5.85
CA ASP A 64 -1.93 -11.67 -4.92
C ASP A 64 -1.79 -11.10 -3.50
N THR A 65 -2.67 -11.50 -2.59
CA THR A 65 -2.68 -10.94 -1.23
C THR A 65 -3.31 -11.89 -0.20
N ASN A 66 -2.82 -11.82 1.03
CA ASN A 66 -3.46 -12.42 2.21
C ASN A 66 -3.91 -11.39 3.26
N GLU A 67 -4.01 -10.11 2.86
CA GLU A 67 -4.39 -9.02 3.76
C GLU A 67 -5.79 -9.24 4.35
N PRO A 68 -5.93 -9.13 5.69
CA PRO A 68 -7.22 -9.22 6.35
C PRO A 68 -8.25 -8.24 5.76
N GLY A 69 -9.46 -8.73 5.50
CA GLY A 69 -10.55 -7.91 4.96
C GLY A 69 -10.53 -7.68 3.44
N THR A 70 -9.57 -8.26 2.70
CA THR A 70 -9.55 -8.12 1.23
C THR A 70 -10.36 -9.22 0.56
N ALA A 71 -11.48 -8.91 -0.07
CA ALA A 71 -12.22 -9.90 -0.85
C ALA A 71 -11.49 -10.22 -2.17
N GLY A 72 -11.54 -11.49 -2.60
CA GLY A 72 -11.15 -11.87 -3.95
C GLY A 72 -12.20 -11.44 -4.98
N GLY A 73 -11.81 -11.41 -6.25
CA GLY A 73 -12.73 -11.09 -7.35
C GLY A 73 -12.10 -10.19 -8.42
N GLN A 74 -12.93 -9.70 -9.34
CA GLN A 74 -12.50 -8.80 -10.41
C GLN A 74 -13.26 -7.49 -10.34
N THR A 75 -12.54 -6.37 -10.32
CA THR A 75 -13.12 -5.03 -10.32
C THR A 75 -12.18 -4.04 -11.03
N ALA A 76 -12.74 -3.13 -11.82
CA ALA A 76 -12.01 -2.03 -12.47
C ALA A 76 -10.72 -2.44 -13.22
N GLY A 77 -10.70 -3.59 -13.90
CA GLY A 77 -9.52 -4.10 -14.63
C GLY A 77 -8.46 -4.74 -13.74
N VAL A 78 -8.78 -5.03 -12.47
CA VAL A 78 -7.89 -5.66 -11.51
C VAL A 78 -8.46 -7.01 -11.05
N LEU A 79 -7.65 -8.06 -11.14
CA LEU A 79 -7.94 -9.37 -10.56
C LEU A 79 -7.33 -9.46 -9.16
N TYR A 80 -8.15 -9.72 -8.16
CA TYR A 80 -7.75 -10.00 -6.78
C TYR A 80 -7.78 -11.50 -6.54
N ASN A 81 -6.59 -12.09 -6.45
CA ASN A 81 -6.35 -13.45 -5.99
C ASN A 81 -6.06 -13.40 -4.47
N ALA A 82 -7.13 -13.18 -3.69
CA ALA A 82 -7.04 -12.93 -2.25
C ALA A 82 -7.27 -14.21 -1.43
N ALA A 83 -6.41 -14.44 -0.44
CA ALA A 83 -6.54 -15.47 0.60
C ALA A 83 -6.36 -14.85 2.00
N PRO A 84 -7.33 -14.04 2.48
CA PRO A 84 -7.19 -13.26 3.70
C PRO A 84 -6.95 -14.12 4.93
N VAL A 85 -5.99 -13.72 5.76
CA VAL A 85 -5.88 -14.24 7.13
C VAL A 85 -6.87 -13.50 8.05
N PRO A 86 -7.26 -14.09 9.20
CA PRO A 86 -8.12 -13.40 10.16
C PRO A 86 -7.53 -12.06 10.61
N ALA A 87 -8.37 -11.03 10.67
CA ALA A 87 -7.97 -9.77 11.29
C ALA A 87 -7.75 -9.99 12.79
N ALA A 88 -6.69 -9.38 13.33
CA ALA A 88 -6.55 -9.29 14.78
C ALA A 88 -7.81 -8.60 15.36
N PRO A 89 -8.34 -9.08 16.49
CA PRO A 89 -9.52 -8.47 17.10
C PRO A 89 -9.24 -7.00 17.41
N THR A 90 -10.10 -6.11 16.93
CA THR A 90 -10.03 -4.68 17.25
C THR A 90 -10.30 -4.54 18.74
N PRO A 91 -9.43 -3.87 19.54
CA PRO A 91 -9.76 -3.61 20.93
C PRO A 91 -11.08 -2.83 20.98
N ALA A 92 -12.01 -3.28 21.81
CA ALA A 92 -13.29 -2.62 22.00
C ALA A 92 -13.04 -1.13 22.28
N ARG A 93 -13.66 -0.25 21.49
CA ARG A 93 -13.61 1.18 21.74
C ARG A 93 -14.14 1.41 23.16
N ALA A 94 -13.28 1.83 24.08
CA ALA A 94 -13.70 2.21 25.42
C ALA A 94 -14.83 3.25 25.30
N PRO A 95 -15.91 3.14 26.09
CA PRO A 95 -16.98 4.11 26.02
C PRO A 95 -16.39 5.50 26.27
N VAL A 96 -16.55 6.40 25.29
CA VAL A 96 -16.27 7.82 25.51
C VAL A 96 -17.29 8.29 26.55
N VAL A 97 -16.85 8.48 27.79
CA VAL A 97 -17.68 9.08 28.82
C VAL A 97 -17.99 10.49 28.35
N ALA A 98 -19.28 10.81 28.16
CA ALA A 98 -19.71 12.13 27.78
C ALA A 98 -19.17 13.14 28.81
N ALA A 99 -18.40 14.13 28.37
CA ALA A 99 -17.96 15.21 29.22
C ALA A 99 -19.19 15.90 29.82
N ALA A 100 -19.27 15.95 31.15
CA ALA A 100 -20.34 16.64 31.86
C ALA A 100 -20.39 18.12 31.43
N ALA A 101 -21.60 18.65 31.25
CA ALA A 101 -21.83 20.02 30.78
C ALA A 101 -21.13 21.06 31.68
N PRO A 102 -20.56 22.15 31.11
CA PRO A 102 -19.83 23.13 31.91
C PRO A 102 -20.78 23.96 32.79
N TYR A 103 -20.48 24.00 34.10
CA TYR A 103 -21.05 24.95 35.05
C TYR A 103 -20.67 26.38 34.64
N LYS A 104 -21.64 27.31 34.61
CA LYS A 104 -21.40 28.72 34.27
C LYS A 104 -20.65 29.41 35.41
N VAL A 105 -19.42 29.85 35.15
CA VAL A 105 -18.65 30.75 36.02
C VAL A 105 -18.80 32.20 35.51
N PRO A 106 -19.14 33.19 36.36
CA PRO A 106 -19.10 34.58 35.96
C PRO A 106 -17.65 35.05 35.82
N PHE A 107 -17.40 35.77 34.73
CA PHE A 107 -16.09 36.19 34.24
C PHE A 107 -15.52 37.34 35.09
N ALA A 108 -14.32 37.17 35.62
CA ALA A 108 -13.47 38.26 36.11
C ALA A 108 -12.28 38.40 35.16
N ILE A 109 -12.15 39.58 34.54
CA ILE A 109 -11.09 39.89 33.56
C ILE A 109 -9.86 40.38 34.32
N ALA A 110 -8.74 39.69 34.13
CA ALA A 110 -7.40 40.21 34.39
C ALA A 110 -6.48 39.81 33.23
N PRO A 111 -5.63 40.71 32.70
CA PRO A 111 -4.84 40.44 31.50
C PRO A 111 -3.53 39.73 31.88
N ALA A 112 -3.18 38.65 31.19
CA ALA A 112 -1.81 38.11 31.24
C ALA A 112 -1.40 37.55 29.88
N ALA A 113 -0.18 37.94 29.50
CA ALA A 113 0.53 37.77 28.25
C ALA A 113 0.37 36.44 27.50
N VAL A 114 0.33 36.54 26.17
CA VAL A 114 0.57 35.43 25.25
C VAL A 114 2.04 35.03 25.33
N THR A 115 2.32 33.84 25.83
CA THR A 115 3.60 33.16 25.67
C THR A 115 3.34 31.89 24.87
N GLY A 116 4.07 31.71 23.76
CA GLY A 116 3.78 30.70 22.74
C GLY A 116 3.79 29.26 23.27
N VAL A 117 2.79 28.48 22.86
CA VAL A 117 2.74 27.03 23.08
C VAL A 117 3.54 26.35 21.97
N LEU A 118 4.56 25.58 22.34
CA LEU A 118 5.26 24.67 21.42
C LEU A 118 4.39 23.42 21.16
N PRO A 119 4.43 22.83 19.94
CA PRO A 119 3.68 21.61 19.65
C PRO A 119 4.22 20.41 20.45
N ALA A 120 3.30 19.54 20.89
CA ALA A 120 3.61 18.33 21.65
C ALA A 120 4.49 17.34 20.84
N PRO A 121 5.41 16.61 21.48
CA PRO A 121 6.24 15.62 20.80
C PRO A 121 5.45 14.37 20.40
N TYR A 122 5.73 13.85 19.20
CA TYR A 122 5.20 12.58 18.70
C TYR A 122 5.72 11.39 19.52
N PRO A 123 4.94 10.32 19.71
CA PRO A 123 5.41 9.14 20.44
C PRO A 123 6.54 8.44 19.69
N THR A 124 7.66 8.19 20.37
CA THR A 124 8.75 7.38 19.86
C THR A 124 8.42 5.90 20.02
N TYR A 125 8.50 5.15 18.92
CA TYR A 125 8.29 3.70 18.91
C TYR A 125 9.51 3.00 19.52
N ALA A 126 9.30 2.21 20.59
CA ALA A 126 10.35 1.42 21.20
C ALA A 126 10.60 0.12 20.43
N LYS A 127 11.87 -0.12 20.08
CA LYS A 127 12.37 -1.26 19.29
C LYS A 127 12.23 -2.58 20.07
N PRO A 128 11.45 -3.57 19.60
CA PRO A 128 11.54 -4.94 20.08
C PRO A 128 12.75 -5.65 19.45
N ALA A 129 13.36 -6.57 20.18
CA ALA A 129 14.51 -7.36 19.73
C ALA A 129 14.10 -8.33 18.61
N ALA A 130 14.84 -8.31 17.50
CA ALA A 130 14.57 -9.12 16.31
C ALA A 130 14.93 -10.60 16.53
N ALA A 131 13.98 -11.50 16.31
CA ALA A 131 14.23 -12.92 16.12
C ALA A 131 14.48 -13.18 14.62
N ALA A 132 15.43 -14.08 14.31
CA ALA A 132 15.83 -14.38 12.94
C ALA A 132 14.67 -15.01 12.12
N ALA A 133 14.33 -14.39 11.00
CA ALA A 133 13.30 -14.87 10.07
C ALA A 133 13.85 -15.94 9.09
N PRO A 134 13.05 -16.95 8.71
CA PRO A 134 13.47 -17.98 7.76
C PRO A 134 13.56 -17.43 6.33
N LEU A 135 14.46 -18.02 5.54
CA LEU A 135 14.66 -17.72 4.12
C LEU A 135 13.52 -18.32 3.30
N TYR A 136 12.70 -17.47 2.65
CA TYR A 136 11.77 -17.95 1.62
C TYR A 136 12.40 -17.83 0.22
N ALA A 137 12.29 -18.92 -0.53
CA ALA A 137 12.71 -19.02 -1.93
C ALA A 137 11.88 -18.07 -2.81
N ALA A 138 12.51 -17.55 -3.86
CA ALA A 138 11.85 -16.71 -4.85
C ALA A 138 10.66 -17.46 -5.49
N PRO A 139 9.49 -16.80 -5.67
CA PRO A 139 8.39 -17.42 -6.39
C PRO A 139 8.74 -17.62 -7.88
N PRO A 140 8.14 -18.62 -8.54
CA PRO A 140 8.42 -18.93 -9.94
C PRO A 140 8.09 -17.75 -10.86
N LYS A 141 8.92 -17.58 -11.90
CA LYS A 141 8.68 -16.60 -12.97
C LYS A 141 7.50 -17.10 -13.80
N TYR A 142 6.35 -16.46 -13.68
CA TYR A 142 5.22 -16.72 -14.59
C TYR A 142 5.40 -15.91 -15.87
N ALA A 143 5.26 -16.60 -17.00
CA ALA A 143 5.19 -15.96 -18.31
C ALA A 143 3.93 -15.08 -18.36
N ALA A 144 4.04 -13.93 -19.01
CA ALA A 144 2.90 -13.07 -19.32
C ALA A 144 1.76 -13.90 -19.92
N PRO A 145 0.49 -13.63 -19.58
CA PRO A 145 -0.62 -14.29 -20.25
C PRO A 145 -0.51 -14.04 -21.76
N ALA A 146 -0.63 -15.12 -22.54
CA ALA A 146 -0.63 -15.03 -23.99
C ALA A 146 -1.67 -14.01 -24.44
N ALA A 147 -1.28 -13.12 -25.36
CA ALA A 147 -2.21 -12.19 -25.98
C ALA A 147 -3.34 -13.00 -26.62
N VAL A 148 -4.54 -12.94 -26.04
CA VAL A 148 -5.75 -13.42 -26.69
C VAL A 148 -5.99 -12.46 -27.86
N GLY A 149 -5.57 -12.88 -29.04
CA GLY A 149 -5.64 -12.08 -30.26
C GLY A 149 -7.09 -11.73 -30.58
N TYR A 150 -7.46 -10.47 -30.37
CA TYR A 150 -8.67 -9.91 -30.94
C TYR A 150 -8.31 -9.34 -32.32
N ALA A 151 -8.66 -10.07 -33.38
CA ALA A 151 -8.46 -9.62 -34.75
C ALA A 151 -9.53 -8.58 -35.11
N PRO A 152 -9.19 -7.32 -35.47
CA PRO A 152 -10.16 -6.42 -36.05
C PRO A 152 -10.50 -6.87 -37.48
N LYS A 153 -11.77 -7.14 -37.75
CA LYS A 153 -12.29 -7.30 -39.11
C LYS A 153 -12.41 -5.90 -39.72
N TYR A 154 -11.54 -5.58 -40.67
CA TYR A 154 -11.66 -4.36 -41.46
C TYR A 154 -12.77 -4.52 -42.51
N LEU A 155 -13.67 -3.53 -42.56
CA LEU A 155 -14.51 -3.15 -43.69
C LEU A 155 -14.18 -1.70 -44.01
#